data_AF-A0A7W0DH57-F1
#
_entry.id   AF-A0A7W0DH57-F1
#
_cell.length_a   1.000
_cell.length_b   1.000
_cell.length_c   1.000
_cell.angle_alpha   90.00
_cell.angle_beta   90.00
_cell.angle_gamma   90.00
#
_symmetry.space_group_name_H-M   'P 1'
#
loop_
_entity.id
_entity.type
_entity.pdbx_description
1 polymer ?
#
loop_
_entity_poly.entity_id
_entity_poly.type
_entity_poly.pdbx_seq_one_letter_code
_entity_poly.pdbx_strand_id
1 'polypeptide(L)'
;MGQEFKVDLDHLKSFGDTLKRSVEELEGARKALSHVRADQIGTACLDEACDTFQDRWRHGTEELKELIKAVGEGVETTMLSYKKFEAELSQALKKMEETAATNAGGNR
;
A
#
# COMPACT_ATOMS: atom_id res chain seq x y z
N MET A 1 14.17 19.26 5.08
CA MET A 1 12.75 18.96 5.31
C MET A 1 12.16 18.07 4.22
N GLY A 2 12.29 18.34 2.91
CA GLY A 2 11.67 17.49 1.87
C GLY A 2 12.31 16.12 1.58
N GLN A 3 13.60 15.92 1.88
CA GLN A 3 14.29 14.65 1.58
C GLN A 3 13.92 13.51 2.54
N GLU A 4 13.63 13.82 3.80
CA GLU A 4 13.33 12.83 4.84
C GLU A 4 11.96 12.17 4.59
N PHE A 5 10.93 12.97 4.29
CA PHE A 5 9.62 12.46 3.89
C PHE A 5 9.63 11.67 2.59
N LYS A 6 10.51 12.01 1.64
CA LYS A 6 10.60 11.29 0.37
C LYS A 6 11.12 9.86 0.57
N VAL A 7 12.15 9.69 1.41
CA VAL A 7 12.71 8.38 1.78
C VAL A 7 11.68 7.55 2.54
N ASP A 8 10.94 8.14 3.48
CA ASP A 8 9.90 7.44 4.24
C ASP A 8 8.76 6.94 3.35
N LEU A 9 8.36 7.72 2.34
CA LEU A 9 7.34 7.31 1.37
C LEU A 9 7.79 6.18 0.45
N ASP A 10 9.04 6.22 -0.01
CA ASP A 10 9.62 5.14 -0.82
C ASP A 10 9.73 3.84 -0.01
N HIS A 11 10.08 3.93 1.28
CA HIS A 11 10.07 2.80 2.20
C HIS A 11 8.67 2.25 2.43
N LEU A 12 7.67 3.12 2.61
CA LEU A 12 6.30 2.70 2.87
C LEU A 12 5.65 2.04 1.65
N LYS A 13 6.00 2.51 0.44
CA LYS A 13 5.65 1.85 -0.82
C LYS A 13 6.30 0.47 -0.94
N SER A 14 7.61 0.39 -0.69
CA SER A 14 8.36 -0.88 -0.69
C SER A 14 7.78 -1.90 0.31
N PHE A 15 7.35 -1.41 1.47
CA PHE A 15 6.67 -2.22 2.48
C PHE A 15 5.31 -2.74 1.97
N GLY A 16 4.51 -1.87 1.33
CA GLY A 16 3.25 -2.28 0.68
C GLY A 16 3.45 -3.34 -0.41
N ASP A 17 4.47 -3.17 -1.26
CA ASP A 17 4.83 -4.13 -2.30
C ASP A 17 5.27 -5.49 -1.70
N THR A 18 6.03 -5.46 -0.61
CA THR A 18 6.45 -6.66 0.13
C THR A 18 5.23 -7.41 0.69
N LEU A 19 4.33 -6.68 1.37
CA LEU A 19 3.12 -7.27 1.92
C LEU A 19 2.24 -7.89 0.83
N LYS A 20 2.07 -7.20 -0.30
CA LYS A 20 1.33 -7.71 -1.46
C LYS A 20 1.91 -9.03 -1.96
N ARG A 21 3.24 -9.09 -2.10
CA ARG A 21 3.93 -10.33 -2.50
C ARG A 21 3.71 -11.46 -1.51
N SER A 22 3.74 -11.19 -0.20
CA SER A 22 3.43 -12.20 0.82
C SER A 22 2.00 -12.75 0.69
N VAL A 23 1.02 -11.93 0.31
CA VAL A 23 -0.35 -12.41 0.02
C VAL A 23 -0.37 -13.34 -1.18
N GLU A 24 0.30 -12.95 -2.27
CA GLU A 24 0.38 -13.75 -3.48
C GLU A 24 1.05 -15.10 -3.22
N GLU A 25 2.11 -15.13 -2.39
CA GLU A 25 2.77 -16.35 -1.94
C GLU A 25 1.84 -17.23 -1.08
N LEU A 26 1.06 -16.63 -0.16
CA LEU A 26 0.06 -17.33 0.64
C LEU A 26 -1.08 -17.92 -0.21
N GLU A 27 -1.56 -17.19 -1.22
CA GLU A 27 -2.53 -17.71 -2.19
C GLU A 27 -1.94 -18.86 -3.02
N GLY A 28 -0.68 -18.74 -3.43
CA GLY A 28 0.05 -19.78 -4.16
C GLY A 28 0.16 -21.06 -3.35
N ALA A 29 0.56 -20.96 -2.08
CA ALA A 29 0.61 -22.08 -1.15
C ALA A 29 -0.76 -22.75 -0.96
N ARG A 30 -1.83 -21.95 -0.83
CA ARG A 30 -3.20 -22.46 -0.74
C ARG A 30 -3.60 -23.26 -1.98
N LYS A 31 -3.33 -22.73 -3.18
CA LYS A 31 -3.62 -23.41 -4.45
C LYS A 31 -2.87 -24.74 -4.55
N ALA A 32 -1.59 -24.76 -4.19
CA ALA A 32 -0.81 -26.00 -4.16
C ALA A 32 -1.42 -27.03 -3.20
N LEU A 33 -1.83 -26.62 -1.99
CA LEU A 33 -2.50 -27.50 -1.02
C LEU A 33 -3.87 -27.99 -1.50
N SER A 34 -4.61 -27.19 -2.27
CA SER A 34 -5.90 -27.62 -2.83
C SER A 34 -5.76 -28.75 -3.85
N HIS A 35 -4.62 -28.83 -4.54
CA HIS A 35 -4.32 -29.90 -5.49
C HIS A 35 -4.04 -31.25 -4.81
N VAL A 36 -3.49 -31.23 -3.59
CA VAL A 36 -3.18 -32.43 -2.79
C VAL A 36 -4.45 -33.12 -2.25
N ARG A 37 -5.60 -32.44 -2.26
CA ARG A 37 -6.85 -32.91 -1.64
C ARG A 37 -7.70 -33.84 -2.50
N ALA A 38 -7.42 -33.99 -3.80
CA ALA A 38 -8.39 -34.62 -4.71
C ALA A 38 -8.43 -36.16 -4.65
N ASP A 39 -7.42 -36.84 -4.09
CA ASP A 39 -7.32 -38.29 -4.28
C ASP A 39 -6.62 -39.13 -3.17
N GLN A 40 -6.06 -38.54 -2.10
CA GLN A 40 -5.04 -39.27 -1.30
C GLN A 40 -5.30 -39.43 0.21
N ILE A 41 -6.35 -38.85 0.80
CA ILE A 41 -6.48 -38.84 2.27
C ILE A 41 -7.84 -39.43 2.71
N GLY A 42 -7.99 -40.74 2.52
CA GLY A 42 -9.26 -41.49 2.58
C GLY A 42 -10.01 -41.58 3.92
N THR A 43 -10.14 -40.50 4.69
CA THR A 43 -11.01 -40.44 5.87
C THR A 43 -11.83 -39.15 5.88
N ALA A 44 -13.17 -39.27 5.93
CA ALA A 44 -14.11 -38.15 5.87
C ALA A 44 -13.84 -37.02 6.89
N CYS A 45 -13.35 -37.36 8.09
CA CYS A 45 -12.96 -36.38 9.10
C CYS A 45 -11.79 -35.49 8.64
N LEU A 46 -10.83 -36.07 7.93
CA LEU A 46 -9.66 -35.34 7.44
C LEU A 46 -10.02 -34.49 6.21
N ASP A 47 -10.93 -35.00 5.36
CA ASP A 47 -11.50 -34.20 4.26
C ASP A 47 -12.24 -32.96 4.78
N GLU A 48 -13.09 -33.11 5.80
CA GLU A 48 -13.83 -32.01 6.44
C GLU A 48 -12.90 -30.99 7.12
N ALA A 49 -11.86 -31.48 7.82
CA ALA A 49 -10.85 -30.62 8.42
C ALA A 49 -10.07 -29.83 7.35
N CYS A 50 -9.71 -30.47 6.23
CA CYS A 50 -9.05 -29.83 5.11
C CYS A 50 -9.96 -28.83 4.38
N ASP A 51 -11.26 -29.09 4.28
CA ASP A 51 -12.26 -28.12 3.78
C ASP A 51 -12.34 -26.89 4.66
N THR A 52 -12.54 -27.10 5.95
CA THR A 52 -12.63 -26.02 6.94
C THR A 52 -11.35 -25.18 6.94
N PHE A 53 -10.18 -25.82 6.85
CA PHE A 53 -8.90 -25.14 6.75
C PHE A 53 -8.77 -24.31 5.47
N GLN A 54 -9.13 -24.87 4.32
CA GLN A 54 -9.07 -24.17 3.03
C GLN A 54 -9.99 -22.95 2.99
N ASP A 55 -11.18 -23.06 3.58
CA ASP A 55 -12.13 -21.97 3.68
C ASP A 55 -11.63 -20.85 4.60
N ARG A 56 -11.16 -21.19 5.80
CA ARG A 56 -10.59 -20.22 6.74
C ARG A 56 -9.35 -19.54 6.19
N TRP A 57 -8.47 -20.30 5.53
CA TRP A 57 -7.28 -19.75 4.88
C TRP A 57 -7.66 -18.77 3.78
N ARG A 58 -8.62 -19.15 2.91
CA ARG A 58 -9.10 -18.27 1.84
C ARG A 58 -9.61 -16.95 2.42
N HIS A 59 -10.48 -17.04 3.42
CA HIS A 59 -11.07 -15.87 4.06
C HIS A 59 -10.00 -14.95 4.67
N GLY A 60 -9.08 -15.49 5.48
CA GLY A 60 -8.02 -14.68 6.09
C GLY A 60 -7.06 -14.07 5.06
N THR A 61 -6.83 -14.74 3.93
CA THR A 61 -6.00 -14.18 2.84
C THR A 61 -6.71 -13.04 2.11
N GLU A 62 -8.03 -13.15 1.90
CA GLU A 62 -8.86 -12.08 1.35
C GLU A 62 -8.91 -10.86 2.27
N GLU A 63 -9.13 -11.05 3.58
CA GLU A 63 -9.10 -9.95 4.56
C GLU A 63 -7.75 -9.24 4.60
N LEU A 64 -6.65 -10.02 4.59
CA LEU A 64 -5.31 -9.47 4.61
C LEU A 64 -4.99 -8.68 3.33
N LYS A 65 -5.52 -9.11 2.18
CA LYS A 65 -5.42 -8.39 0.91
C LYS A 65 -6.13 -7.03 0.96
N GLU A 66 -7.35 -6.97 1.50
CA GLU A 66 -8.09 -5.72 1.63
C GLU A 66 -7.41 -4.76 2.60
N LEU A 67 -6.86 -5.25 3.72
CA LEU A 67 -6.08 -4.43 4.65
C LEU A 67 -4.84 -3.82 3.98
N ILE A 68 -4.08 -4.62 3.22
CA ILE A 68 -2.88 -4.15 2.52
C ILE A 68 -3.25 -3.10 1.47
N LYS A 69 -4.35 -3.30 0.75
CA LYS A 69 -4.85 -2.33 -0.21
C LYS A 69 -5.22 -1.02 0.48
N ALA A 70 -5.97 -1.07 1.58
CA ALA A 70 -6.36 0.12 2.33
C ALA A 70 -5.14 0.89 2.87
N VAL A 71 -4.13 0.18 3.37
CA VAL A 71 -2.86 0.79 3.81
C VAL A 71 -2.15 1.45 2.63
N GLY A 72 -2.03 0.76 1.49
CA GLY A 72 -1.42 1.31 0.27
C GLY A 72 -2.11 2.59 -0.22
N GLU A 73 -3.44 2.57 -0.29
CA GLU A 73 -4.24 3.73 -0.71
C GLU A 73 -4.11 4.91 0.27
N GLY A 74 -4.13 4.65 1.58
CA GLY A 74 -3.94 5.69 2.61
C GLY A 74 -2.58 6.37 2.51
N VAL A 75 -1.53 5.59 2.24
CA VAL A 75 -0.16 6.08 2.06
C VAL A 75 -0.03 6.91 0.79
N GLU A 76 -0.57 6.43 -0.33
CA GLU A 76 -0.54 7.15 -1.60
C GLU A 76 -1.31 8.47 -1.51
N THR A 77 -2.49 8.45 -0.90
CA THR A 77 -3.32 9.65 -0.69
C THR A 77 -2.59 10.68 0.17
N THR A 78 -1.94 10.23 1.24
CA THR A 78 -1.14 11.09 2.12
C THR A 78 0.02 11.71 1.34
N MET A 79 0.76 10.91 0.56
CA MET A 79 1.82 11.41 -0.32
C MET A 79 1.32 12.48 -1.29
N LEU A 80 0.23 12.21 -2.00
CA LEU A 80 -0.32 13.14 -3.00
C LEU A 80 -0.71 14.47 -2.36
N SER A 81 -1.31 14.41 -1.16
CA SER A 81 -1.68 15.58 -0.38
C SER A 81 -0.46 16.42 0.01
N TYR A 82 0.62 15.78 0.47
CA TYR A 82 1.87 16.48 0.80
C TYR A 82 2.55 17.10 -0.43
N LYS A 83 2.64 16.37 -1.54
CA LYS A 83 3.21 16.91 -2.80
C LYS A 83 2.45 18.13 -3.29
N LYS A 84 1.10 18.07 -3.22
CA LYS A 84 0.24 19.19 -3.58
C LYS A 84 0.47 20.39 -2.65
N PHE A 85 0.52 20.15 -1.34
CA PHE A 85 0.81 21.20 -0.36
C PHE A 85 2.16 21.87 -0.60
N GLU A 86 3.23 21.10 -0.86
CA GLU A 86 4.56 21.65 -1.16
C GLU A 86 4.56 22.48 -2.46
N ALA A 87 3.88 22.02 -3.51
CA ALA A 87 3.77 22.75 -4.76
C ALA A 87 3.01 24.06 -4.59
N GLU A 88 1.90 24.06 -3.86
CA GLU A 88 1.10 25.24 -3.54
C GLU A 88 1.88 26.24 -2.70
N LEU A 89 2.58 25.76 -1.67
CA LEU A 89 3.44 26.59 -0.82
C LEU A 89 4.59 27.22 -1.63
N SER A 90 5.26 26.43 -2.47
CA SER A 90 6.35 26.93 -3.31
C SER A 90 5.86 27.98 -4.32
N GLN A 91 4.67 27.79 -4.91
CA GLN A 91 4.05 28.81 -5.75
C GLN A 91 3.68 30.08 -4.98
N ALA A 92 3.12 29.95 -3.78
CA ALA A 92 2.76 31.09 -2.94
C ALA A 92 4.00 31.91 -2.54
N LEU A 93 5.09 31.24 -2.17
CA LEU A 93 6.35 31.89 -1.85
C LEU A 93 6.94 32.62 -3.07
N LYS A 94 6.97 31.99 -4.25
CA LYS A 94 7.43 32.63 -5.49
C LYS A 94 6.61 33.87 -5.85
N LYS A 95 5.29 33.79 -5.74
CA LYS A 95 4.41 34.95 -5.98
C LYS A 95 4.68 36.08 -4.99
N MET A 96 4.95 35.77 -3.71
CA MET A 96 5.35 36.78 -2.73
C MET A 96 6.69 37.41 -3.06
N GLU A 97 7.70 36.63 -3.48
CA GLU A 97 8.99 37.16 -3.93
C GLU A 97 8.84 38.08 -5.15
N GLU A 98 8.06 37.67 -6.14
CA GLU A 98 7.76 38.47 -7.34
C GLU A 98 7.03 39.78 -6.99
N THR A 99 6.07 39.72 -6.05
CA THR A 99 5.32 40.89 -5.56
C THR A 99 6.22 41.82 -4.74
N ALA A 100 7.12 41.27 -3.92
CA ALA A 100 8.09 42.05 -3.16
C ALA A 100 9.13 42.72 -4.08
N ALA A 101 9.60 42.02 -5.12
CA ALA A 101 10.53 42.55 -6.10
C ALA A 101 9.92 43.67 -6.96
N THR A 102 8.65 43.52 -7.37
CA THR A 102 7.92 44.57 -8.10
C THR A 102 7.67 45.81 -7.23
N ASN A 103 7.34 45.64 -5.95
CA ASN A 103 7.19 46.76 -5.01
C ASN A 103 8.52 47.47 -4.69
N ALA A 104 9.65 46.75 -4.65
CA ALA A 104 10.98 47.33 -4.43
C ALA A 104 11.51 48.12 -5.65
N GLY A 105 11.08 47.77 -6.86
CA GLY A 105 11.43 48.48 -8.10
C GLY A 105 10.63 49.75 -8.36
N GLY A 106 9.44 49.89 -7.76
CA GLY A 106 8.55 51.04 -7.95
C GLY A 106 8.81 52.27 -7.07
N ASN A 107 9.80 52.21 -6.18
CA ASN A 107 10.12 53.29 -5.23
C ASN A 107 11.43 54.03 -5.58
N ARG A 108 11.76 54.14 -6.87
CA ARG A 108 12.87 54.97 -7.39
C ARG A 108 12.38 55.93 -8.46
#